data_AF-A0A9E4B6T4-F1
#
_entry.id   AF-A0A9E4B6T4-F1
#
_cell.length_a   1.000
_cell.length_b   1.000
_cell.length_c   1.000
_cell.angle_alpha   90.00
_cell.angle_beta   90.00
_cell.angle_gamma   90.00
#
_symmetry.space_group_name_H-M   'P 1'
#
loop_
_entity.id
_entity.type
_entity.pdbx_description
1 polymer ?
#
loop_
_entity_poly.entity_id
_entity_poly.type
_entity_poly.pdbx_seq_one_letter_code
_entity_poly.pdbx_strand_id
1 'polypeptide(L)'
;GEHDWWGKARMPWYNETAHIPFFCWDPRTGVKGVRRRSLTTTIDVGPTLLDYFAMARPPDMDGKPLRATVEDDTRVRDVAIYGMFGAHVNITDGRHVYMRGPAGDNQPLNQYTLMPTHMRAPFSPRELADMKWNEPLGFTKGCPVMRIPSRGMGRFAEVFKTQLFDLATDPGQTNP
;
A
#
# COMPACT_ATOMS: atom_id res chain seq x y z
N GLY A 1 -7.01 -20.72 9.28
CA GLY A 1 -6.85 -19.32 9.69
C GLY A 1 -8.20 -18.67 9.61
N GLU A 2 -8.25 -17.38 9.87
CA GLU A 2 -9.41 -16.54 9.63
C GLU A 2 -9.82 -16.59 8.14
N HIS A 3 -11.12 -16.50 7.87
CA HIS A 3 -11.70 -16.59 6.51
C HIS A 3 -11.32 -17.86 5.73
N ASP A 4 -10.95 -18.95 6.40
CA ASP A 4 -10.44 -20.20 5.81
C ASP A 4 -9.14 -20.05 4.99
N TRP A 5 -8.43 -18.92 5.16
CA TRP A 5 -7.15 -18.66 4.50
C TRP A 5 -5.95 -18.93 5.42
N TRP A 6 -4.77 -19.06 4.80
CA TRP A 6 -3.47 -19.17 5.45
C TRP A 6 -2.42 -18.40 4.66
N GLY A 7 -1.47 -17.78 5.37
CA GLY A 7 -0.35 -17.04 4.76
C GLY A 7 -0.71 -15.59 4.44
N LYS A 8 -0.17 -15.05 3.34
CA LYS A 8 -0.40 -13.68 2.86
C LYS A 8 -0.36 -13.61 1.34
N ALA A 9 -0.86 -12.51 0.78
CA ALA A 9 -0.84 -12.21 -0.66
C ALA A 9 -1.59 -13.24 -1.55
N ARG A 10 -2.61 -13.91 -0.99
CA ARG A 10 -3.52 -14.81 -1.73
C ARG A 10 -4.99 -14.48 -1.54
N MET A 11 -5.37 -14.12 -0.31
CA MET A 11 -6.72 -13.70 0.07
C MET A 11 -6.89 -12.19 -0.07
N PRO A 12 -8.14 -11.66 -0.07
CA PRO A 12 -8.41 -10.24 0.10
C PRO A 12 -7.64 -9.66 1.29
N TRP A 13 -7.30 -8.37 1.23
CA TRP A 13 -6.45 -7.73 2.25
C TRP A 13 -7.30 -7.34 3.47
N TYR A 14 -7.79 -8.37 4.16
CA TYR A 14 -8.45 -8.25 5.45
C TYR A 14 -7.47 -7.75 6.53
N ASN A 15 -8.02 -7.19 7.59
CA ASN A 15 -7.28 -6.51 8.66
C ASN A 15 -6.26 -7.42 9.35
N GLU A 16 -6.47 -8.73 9.41
CA GLU A 16 -5.52 -9.71 9.95
C GLU A 16 -4.15 -9.64 9.26
N THR A 17 -4.12 -9.16 8.00
CA THR A 17 -2.87 -8.98 7.25
C THR A 17 -2.55 -7.55 6.86
N ALA A 18 -3.55 -6.68 6.75
CA ALA A 18 -3.36 -5.29 6.37
C ALA A 18 -3.14 -4.36 7.58
N HIS A 19 -3.82 -4.61 8.70
CA HIS A 19 -3.76 -3.78 9.91
C HIS A 19 -2.65 -4.30 10.84
N ILE A 20 -1.41 -4.04 10.44
CA ILE A 20 -0.23 -4.49 11.19
C ILE A 20 -0.03 -3.68 12.48
N PRO A 21 0.41 -4.32 13.58
CA PRO A 21 0.79 -3.60 14.79
C PRO A 21 1.94 -2.62 14.53
N PHE A 22 1.83 -1.40 15.04
CA PHE A 22 2.90 -0.41 15.02
C PHE A 22 3.02 0.27 16.39
N PHE A 23 4.21 0.19 16.97
CA PHE A 23 4.55 0.83 18.24
C PHE A 23 5.64 1.86 17.99
N CYS A 24 5.42 3.09 18.45
CA CYS A 24 6.38 4.18 18.30
C CYS A 24 6.61 4.83 19.67
N TRP A 25 7.88 4.92 20.06
CA TRP A 25 8.32 5.69 21.21
C TRP A 25 9.19 6.84 20.70
N ASP A 26 8.74 8.07 20.95
CA ASP A 26 9.52 9.27 20.69
C ASP A 26 9.90 9.92 22.04
N PRO A 27 11.16 9.81 22.49
CA PRO A 27 11.59 10.39 23.77
C PRO A 27 11.48 11.92 23.81
N ARG A 28 11.37 12.59 22.65
CA ARG A 28 11.19 14.05 22.57
C ARG A 28 9.81 14.50 23.07
N THR A 29 8.80 13.63 22.98
CA THR A 29 7.43 13.91 23.46
C THR A 29 7.19 13.37 24.86
N GLY A 30 7.89 12.30 25.25
CA GLY A 30 7.73 11.64 26.54
C GLY A 30 6.42 10.85 26.71
N VAL A 31 5.58 10.80 25.66
CA VAL A 31 4.26 10.18 25.71
C VAL A 31 4.36 8.65 25.59
N LYS A 32 3.79 7.92 26.55
CA LYS A 32 3.87 6.45 26.65
C LYS A 32 2.55 5.82 27.06
N GLY A 33 2.35 4.56 26.68
CA GLY A 33 1.19 3.77 27.10
C GLY A 33 -0.15 4.24 26.52
N VAL A 34 -0.13 5.01 25.44
CA VAL A 34 -1.33 5.55 24.78
C VAL A 34 -1.55 4.89 23.43
N ARG A 35 -2.82 4.74 23.06
CA ARG A 35 -3.24 4.30 21.72
C ARG A 35 -3.66 5.52 20.89
N ARG A 36 -3.30 5.50 19.62
CA ARG A 36 -3.65 6.52 18.62
C ARG A 36 -4.75 6.00 17.69
N ARG A 37 -5.62 6.89 17.23
CA ARG A 37 -6.71 6.58 16.28
C ARG A 37 -6.42 7.10 14.88
N SER A 38 -5.48 8.03 14.73
CA SER A 38 -5.07 8.54 13.43
C SER A 38 -4.51 7.44 12.52
N LEU A 39 -4.88 7.50 11.24
CA LEU A 39 -4.44 6.55 10.23
C LEU A 39 -2.97 6.76 9.90
N THR A 40 -2.18 5.70 10.05
CA THR A 40 -0.75 5.65 9.67
C THR A 40 -0.51 4.52 8.68
N THR A 41 0.52 4.64 7.85
CA THR A 41 0.94 3.58 6.93
C THR A 41 2.45 3.40 6.98
N THR A 42 2.95 2.26 6.51
CA THR A 42 4.40 1.93 6.59
C THR A 42 5.30 2.98 5.94
N ILE A 43 4.81 3.69 4.91
CA ILE A 43 5.57 4.76 4.24
C ILE A 43 5.87 5.96 5.15
N ASP A 44 5.17 6.09 6.29
CA ASP A 44 5.40 7.16 7.27
C ASP A 44 6.64 6.95 8.13
N VAL A 45 7.13 5.70 8.22
CA VAL A 45 8.29 5.37 9.05
C VAL A 45 9.53 6.13 8.59
N GLY A 46 9.79 6.15 7.28
CA GLY A 46 10.92 6.88 6.68
C GLY A 46 10.95 8.37 7.04
N PRO A 47 9.92 9.17 6.69
CA PRO A 47 9.89 10.59 7.03
C PRO A 47 9.82 10.86 8.53
N THR A 48 9.27 9.95 9.35
CA THR A 48 9.32 10.06 10.82
C THR A 48 10.76 9.95 11.34
N LEU A 49 11.55 9.00 10.83
CA LEU A 49 12.95 8.87 11.22
C LEU A 49 13.79 10.06 10.73
N LEU A 50 13.57 10.52 9.50
CA LEU A 50 14.28 11.70 8.98
C LEU A 50 13.97 12.96 9.81
N ASP A 51 12.71 13.18 10.18
CA ASP A 51 12.32 14.24 11.11
C ASP A 51 12.98 14.09 12.48
N TYR A 52 13.05 12.86 13.01
CA TYR A 52 13.69 12.57 14.29
C TYR A 52 15.16 12.99 14.32
N PHE A 53 15.90 12.68 13.25
CA PHE A 53 17.32 12.99 13.12
C PHE A 53 17.61 14.35 12.47
N ALA A 54 16.59 15.21 12.30
CA ALA A 54 16.71 16.52 11.65
C ALA A 54 17.35 16.45 10.25
N MET A 55 17.05 15.39 9.50
CA MET A 55 17.51 15.19 8.13
C MET A 55 16.49 15.68 7.10
N ALA A 56 16.99 16.19 5.98
CA ALA A 56 16.15 16.59 4.86
C ALA A 56 15.38 15.39 4.27
N ARG A 57 14.08 15.58 4.04
CA ARG A 57 13.23 14.61 3.34
C ARG A 57 13.36 14.77 1.83
N PRO A 58 13.52 13.69 1.06
CA PRO A 58 13.32 13.72 -0.38
C PRO A 58 11.92 14.25 -0.72
N PRO A 59 11.78 15.11 -1.75
CA PRO A 59 10.51 15.71 -2.12
C PRO A 59 9.49 14.68 -2.65
N ASP A 60 9.97 13.52 -3.08
CA ASP A 60 9.21 12.39 -3.63
C ASP A 60 8.72 11.39 -2.56
N MET A 61 8.88 11.69 -1.26
CA MET A 61 8.27 10.90 -0.18
C MET A 61 6.81 11.29 0.06
N ASP A 62 5.90 10.34 -0.14
CA ASP A 62 4.46 10.51 0.14
C ASP A 62 4.11 10.41 1.63
N GLY A 63 4.92 9.70 2.41
CA GLY A 63 4.73 9.53 3.86
C GLY A 63 4.83 10.84 4.64
N LYS A 64 4.25 10.85 5.84
CA LYS A 64 4.21 12.02 6.73
C LYS A 64 4.94 11.70 8.05
N PRO A 65 5.74 12.63 8.59
CA PRO A 65 6.31 12.48 9.93
C PRO A 65 5.20 12.32 10.98
N LEU A 66 5.38 11.38 11.89
CA LEU A 66 4.38 11.02 12.89
C LEU A 66 4.61 11.67 14.26
N ARG A 67 5.55 12.61 14.41
CA ARG A 67 5.84 13.26 15.70
C ARG A 67 4.57 13.81 16.36
N ALA A 68 3.82 14.66 15.65
CA ALA A 68 2.57 15.22 16.18
C ALA A 68 1.53 14.12 16.45
N THR A 69 1.38 13.15 15.54
CA THR A 69 0.51 11.99 15.78
C THR A 69 0.87 11.23 17.06
N VAL A 70 2.16 11.04 17.34
CA VAL A 70 2.63 10.42 18.59
C VAL A 70 2.33 11.31 19.79
N GLU A 71 2.53 12.62 19.68
CA GLU A 71 2.33 13.59 20.76
C GLU A 71 0.86 13.75 21.15
N ASP A 72 -0.03 13.99 20.19
CA ASP A 72 -1.42 14.42 20.43
C ASP A 72 -2.48 13.78 19.51
N ASP A 73 -2.13 12.73 18.77
CA ASP A 73 -3.00 12.06 17.78
C ASP A 73 -3.39 12.94 16.58
N THR A 74 -2.65 14.01 16.29
CA THR A 74 -2.82 14.82 15.08
C THR A 74 -2.87 13.93 13.83
N ARG A 75 -3.91 14.16 13.02
CA ARG A 75 -4.19 13.41 11.79
C ARG A 75 -3.20 13.79 10.69
N VAL A 76 -2.66 12.77 10.01
CA VAL A 76 -1.76 12.96 8.84
C VAL A 76 -2.43 12.63 7.50
N ARG A 77 -3.61 11.99 7.52
CA ARG A 77 -4.43 11.69 6.33
C ARG A 77 -5.87 11.34 6.71
N ASP A 78 -6.79 11.61 5.79
CA ASP A 78 -8.19 11.21 5.93
C ASP A 78 -8.44 9.76 5.55
N VAL A 79 -7.71 9.27 4.54
CA VAL A 79 -7.82 7.92 4.03
C VAL A 79 -6.44 7.30 3.85
N ALA A 80 -6.32 6.00 4.11
CA ALA A 80 -5.14 5.20 3.81
C ALA A 80 -5.39 4.32 2.59
N ILE A 81 -4.43 4.28 1.66
CA ILE A 81 -4.46 3.41 0.48
C ILE A 81 -3.48 2.24 0.68
N TYR A 82 -3.90 1.04 0.29
CA TYR A 82 -3.10 -0.17 0.36
C TYR A 82 -3.57 -1.20 -0.66
N GLY A 83 -2.79 -2.25 -0.90
CA GLY A 83 -3.15 -3.29 -1.85
C GLY A 83 -1.94 -3.87 -2.55
N MET A 84 -2.16 -4.42 -3.75
CA MET A 84 -1.10 -5.04 -4.54
C MET A 84 -1.34 -4.83 -6.03
N PHE A 85 -0.25 -4.57 -6.75
CA PHE A 85 -0.26 -4.41 -8.21
C PHE A 85 -0.98 -5.58 -8.90
N GLY A 86 -1.93 -5.26 -9.77
CA GLY A 86 -2.71 -6.25 -10.53
C GLY A 86 -3.69 -7.10 -9.69
N ALA A 87 -3.94 -6.71 -8.43
CA ALA A 87 -4.91 -7.31 -7.53
C ALA A 87 -5.83 -6.20 -6.96
N HIS A 88 -6.06 -6.19 -5.65
CA HIS A 88 -6.86 -5.19 -4.96
C HIS A 88 -6.17 -3.82 -4.86
N VAL A 89 -6.95 -2.76 -5.06
CA VAL A 89 -6.63 -1.40 -4.60
C VAL A 89 -7.64 -1.02 -3.53
N ASN A 90 -7.19 -0.83 -2.32
CA ASN A 90 -8.05 -0.68 -1.15
C ASN A 90 -7.86 0.70 -0.53
N ILE A 91 -8.95 1.23 0.02
CA ILE A 91 -8.92 2.45 0.83
C ILE A 91 -9.68 2.22 2.14
N THR A 92 -9.25 2.92 3.18
CA THR A 92 -9.99 2.99 4.44
C THR A 92 -9.93 4.38 5.04
N ASP A 93 -11.02 4.81 5.67
CA ASP A 93 -11.13 6.03 6.49
C ASP A 93 -10.96 5.72 8.00
N GLY A 94 -10.68 4.46 8.36
CA GLY A 94 -10.59 3.96 9.73
C GLY A 94 -11.87 3.31 10.26
N ARG A 95 -13.01 3.50 9.59
CA ARG A 95 -14.28 2.82 9.86
C ARG A 95 -14.68 1.93 8.70
N HIS A 96 -14.67 2.44 7.49
CA HIS A 96 -15.03 1.72 6.29
C HIS A 96 -13.78 1.20 5.59
N VAL A 97 -13.90 0.02 5.00
CA VAL A 97 -12.87 -0.56 4.12
C VAL A 97 -13.51 -0.84 2.77
N TYR A 98 -13.09 -0.09 1.75
CA TYR A 98 -13.46 -0.37 0.37
C TYR A 98 -12.32 -1.10 -0.32
N MET A 99 -12.60 -2.32 -0.79
CA MET A 99 -11.65 -3.10 -1.58
C MET A 99 -12.08 -3.10 -3.03
N ARG A 100 -11.30 -2.46 -3.92
CA ARG A 100 -11.59 -2.46 -5.36
C ARG A 100 -10.90 -3.63 -6.03
N GLY A 101 -11.69 -4.60 -6.47
CA GLY A 101 -11.26 -5.74 -7.28
C GLY A 101 -10.82 -5.36 -8.69
N PRO A 102 -9.98 -6.20 -9.35
CA PRO A 102 -9.77 -6.09 -10.79
C PRO A 102 -11.09 -6.19 -11.57
N ALA A 103 -11.25 -5.40 -12.63
CA ALA A 103 -12.42 -5.40 -13.51
C ALA A 103 -12.00 -5.52 -14.98
N GLY A 104 -12.82 -6.09 -15.85
CA GLY A 104 -12.43 -6.39 -17.25
C GLY A 104 -12.02 -5.17 -18.08
N ASP A 105 -12.51 -3.99 -17.72
CA ASP A 105 -12.26 -2.70 -18.39
C ASP A 105 -11.13 -1.88 -17.75
N ASN A 106 -10.50 -2.35 -16.65
CA ASN A 106 -9.51 -1.59 -15.90
C ASN A 106 -8.09 -1.56 -16.51
N GLN A 107 -8.01 -1.77 -17.83
CA GLN A 107 -6.79 -1.70 -18.62
C GLN A 107 -6.49 -0.24 -19.04
N PRO A 108 -5.21 0.12 -19.24
CA PRO A 108 -4.03 -0.75 -19.26
C PRO A 108 -3.41 -0.97 -17.86
N LEU A 109 -2.93 -2.18 -17.61
CA LEU A 109 -2.05 -2.50 -16.48
C LEU A 109 -0.58 -2.59 -16.94
N ASN A 110 0.31 -1.80 -16.35
CA ASN A 110 1.72 -1.74 -16.77
C ASN A 110 2.69 -1.84 -15.59
N GLN A 111 3.82 -2.52 -15.80
CA GLN A 111 4.97 -2.47 -14.91
C GLN A 111 5.92 -1.35 -15.34
N TYR A 112 6.39 -0.57 -14.37
CA TYR A 112 7.34 0.53 -14.56
C TYR A 112 8.65 0.19 -13.86
N THR A 113 9.72 -0.06 -14.62
CA THR A 113 11.02 -0.47 -14.04
C THR A 113 12.19 -0.15 -14.97
N LEU A 114 13.40 -0.02 -14.40
CA LEU A 114 14.67 -0.06 -15.14
C LEU A 114 15.38 -1.41 -15.00
N MET A 115 14.86 -2.31 -14.17
CA MET A 115 15.39 -3.65 -13.91
C MET A 115 14.28 -4.68 -14.18
N PRO A 116 14.20 -5.26 -15.40
CA PRO A 116 13.10 -6.12 -15.81
C PRO A 116 13.34 -7.54 -15.29
N THR A 117 13.14 -7.72 -13.98
CA THR A 117 13.28 -8.99 -13.28
C THR A 117 12.02 -9.30 -12.48
N HIS A 118 11.51 -10.52 -12.63
CA HIS A 118 10.60 -11.14 -11.68
C HIS A 118 11.37 -11.63 -10.45
N MET A 119 10.67 -12.01 -9.39
CA MET A 119 11.28 -12.51 -8.14
C MET A 119 12.27 -13.66 -8.33
N ARG A 120 12.08 -14.51 -9.37
CA ARG A 120 12.86 -15.73 -9.58
C ARG A 120 13.51 -15.84 -10.97
N ALA A 121 13.32 -14.85 -11.85
CA ALA A 121 13.80 -14.90 -13.23
C ALA A 121 13.79 -13.51 -13.87
N PRO A 122 14.62 -13.25 -14.90
CA PRO A 122 14.44 -12.07 -15.76
C PRO A 122 13.10 -12.15 -16.52
N PHE A 123 12.65 -11.02 -17.08
CA PHE A 123 11.53 -11.00 -18.02
C PHE A 123 11.89 -11.79 -19.28
N SER A 124 10.91 -12.48 -19.86
CA SER A 124 11.10 -13.17 -21.14
C SER A 124 11.08 -12.18 -22.32
N PRO A 125 11.71 -12.51 -23.47
CA PRO A 125 11.62 -11.68 -24.68
C PRO A 125 10.18 -11.38 -25.11
N ARG A 126 9.25 -12.32 -24.88
CA ARG A 126 7.83 -12.15 -25.20
C ARG A 126 7.16 -11.07 -24.35
N GLU A 127 7.48 -10.96 -23.08
CA GLU A 127 6.95 -9.90 -22.20
C GLU A 127 7.48 -8.53 -22.59
N LEU A 128 8.72 -8.47 -23.07
CA LEU A 128 9.38 -7.24 -23.48
C LEU A 128 9.03 -6.80 -24.91
N ALA A 129 8.38 -7.65 -25.70
CA ALA A 129 8.07 -7.38 -27.11
C ALA A 129 7.25 -6.09 -27.31
N ASP A 130 6.31 -5.80 -26.40
CA ASP A 130 5.44 -4.62 -26.43
C ASP A 130 5.90 -3.51 -25.46
N MET A 131 7.12 -3.62 -24.93
CA MET A 131 7.70 -2.61 -24.02
C MET A 131 7.81 -1.26 -24.73
N LYS A 132 7.46 -0.19 -24.02
CA LYS A 132 7.69 1.19 -24.45
C LYS A 132 8.46 1.94 -23.37
N TRP A 133 9.20 2.97 -23.76
CA TRP A 133 9.71 3.93 -22.80
C TRP A 133 8.56 4.80 -22.26
N ASN A 134 8.62 5.11 -20.98
CA ASN A 134 7.78 6.09 -20.33
C ASN A 134 8.66 7.27 -19.89
N GLU A 135 8.11 8.47 -20.03
CA GLU A 135 8.70 9.66 -19.45
C GLU A 135 8.94 9.47 -17.93
N PRO A 136 9.85 10.25 -17.33
CA PRO A 136 10.10 10.17 -15.90
C PRO A 136 8.82 10.31 -15.07
N LEU A 137 8.68 9.47 -14.04
CA LEU A 137 7.64 9.58 -13.03
C LEU A 137 8.15 10.49 -11.90
N GLY A 138 7.24 10.99 -11.05
CA GLY A 138 7.61 11.93 -9.98
C GLY A 138 8.73 11.43 -9.05
N PHE A 139 8.80 10.11 -8.83
CA PHE A 139 9.81 9.46 -7.97
C PHE A 139 11.05 8.95 -8.72
N THR A 140 11.11 9.06 -10.06
CA THR A 140 12.24 8.52 -10.85
C THR A 140 13.34 9.55 -11.11
N LYS A 141 13.23 10.76 -10.54
CA LYS A 141 14.29 11.78 -10.53
C LYS A 141 14.83 12.14 -11.92
N GLY A 142 13.93 12.22 -12.90
CA GLY A 142 14.27 12.55 -14.29
C GLY A 142 14.73 11.35 -15.13
N CYS A 143 14.87 10.15 -14.55
CA CYS A 143 15.17 8.95 -15.32
C CYS A 143 13.89 8.40 -15.98
N PRO A 144 13.92 8.13 -17.30
CA PRO A 144 12.84 7.38 -17.94
C PRO A 144 12.82 5.94 -17.43
N VAL A 145 11.70 5.25 -17.60
CA VAL A 145 11.52 3.86 -17.18
C VAL A 145 10.90 3.04 -18.30
N MET A 146 11.13 1.73 -18.32
CA MET A 146 10.36 0.84 -19.20
C MET A 146 8.93 0.76 -18.68
N ARG A 147 7.97 0.88 -19.59
CA ARG A 147 6.56 0.57 -19.39
C ARG A 147 6.25 -0.72 -20.13
N ILE A 148 6.06 -1.79 -19.37
CA ILE A 148 5.86 -3.14 -19.88
C ILE A 148 4.40 -3.54 -19.62
N PRO A 149 3.59 -3.81 -20.66
CA PRO A 149 2.23 -4.30 -20.47
C PRO A 149 2.20 -5.56 -19.62
N SER A 150 1.33 -5.59 -18.62
CA SER A 150 1.16 -6.72 -17.72
C SER A 150 -0.26 -7.28 -17.83
N ARG A 151 -0.36 -8.61 -17.78
CA ARG A 151 -1.65 -9.32 -17.72
C ARG A 151 -2.16 -9.50 -16.30
N GLY A 152 -1.46 -8.93 -15.32
CA GLY A 152 -1.81 -9.00 -13.89
C GLY A 152 -1.73 -10.41 -13.32
N MET A 153 -2.25 -10.57 -12.11
CA MET A 153 -2.26 -11.82 -11.35
C MET A 153 -3.41 -12.74 -11.77
N GLY A 154 -3.73 -12.84 -13.08
CA GLY A 154 -4.99 -13.37 -13.64
C GLY A 154 -5.55 -14.69 -13.06
N ARG A 155 -4.75 -15.51 -12.37
CA ARG A 155 -5.20 -16.70 -11.61
C ARG A 155 -5.96 -16.36 -10.30
N PHE A 156 -5.88 -15.13 -9.81
CA PHE A 156 -6.46 -14.70 -8.54
C PHE A 156 -7.55 -13.64 -8.71
N ALA A 157 -7.91 -13.27 -9.95
CA ALA A 157 -8.93 -12.26 -10.20
C ALA A 157 -10.28 -12.61 -9.55
N GLU A 158 -10.65 -13.90 -9.54
CA GLU A 158 -11.89 -14.40 -8.93
C GLU A 158 -11.93 -14.27 -7.40
N VAL A 159 -10.74 -14.23 -6.76
CA VAL A 159 -10.60 -14.08 -5.31
C VAL A 159 -10.75 -12.61 -4.89
N PHE A 160 -10.26 -11.69 -5.73
CA PHE A 160 -10.23 -10.26 -5.43
C PHE A 160 -11.48 -9.54 -5.93
N LYS A 161 -12.63 -9.87 -5.37
CA LYS A 161 -13.90 -9.20 -5.66
C LYS A 161 -13.95 -7.79 -5.07
N THR A 162 -14.79 -6.91 -5.64
CA THR A 162 -15.06 -5.61 -5.03
C THR A 162 -15.95 -5.79 -3.79
N GLN A 163 -15.56 -5.20 -2.65
CA GLN A 163 -16.19 -5.39 -1.35
C GLN A 163 -16.19 -4.08 -0.54
N LEU A 164 -17.19 -3.89 0.34
CA LEU A 164 -17.27 -2.73 1.24
C LEU A 164 -17.66 -3.18 2.65
N PHE A 165 -16.79 -2.96 3.63
CA PHE A 165 -17.05 -3.32 5.03
C PHE A 165 -17.23 -2.06 5.89
N ASP A 166 -18.16 -2.09 6.85
CA ASP A 166 -18.19 -1.16 7.99
C ASP A 166 -17.63 -1.86 9.23
N LEU A 167 -16.39 -1.53 9.61
CA LEU A 167 -15.68 -2.14 10.74
C LEU A 167 -16.32 -1.84 12.10
N ALA A 168 -17.23 -0.85 12.18
CA ALA A 168 -17.97 -0.60 13.41
C ALA A 168 -18.97 -1.73 13.71
N THR A 169 -19.56 -2.33 12.68
CA THR A 169 -20.56 -3.41 12.79
C THR A 169 -20.03 -4.77 12.38
N ASP A 170 -19.01 -4.82 11.52
CA ASP A 170 -18.36 -6.03 11.01
C ASP A 170 -16.83 -5.91 11.11
N PRO A 171 -16.27 -5.89 12.34
CA PRO A 171 -14.83 -5.77 12.55
C PRO A 171 -14.03 -6.96 11.97
N GLY A 172 -14.68 -8.12 11.83
CA GLY A 172 -14.12 -9.32 11.23
C GLY A 172 -14.29 -9.41 9.71
N GLN A 173 -14.86 -8.39 9.05
CA GLN A 173 -14.97 -8.32 7.58
C GLN A 173 -15.61 -9.56 6.95
N THR A 174 -16.67 -10.07 7.58
CA THR A 174 -17.38 -11.29 7.17
C THR A 174 -18.59 -11.01 6.27
N ASN A 175 -19.11 -9.77 6.25
CA ASN A 175 -20.32 -9.37 5.53
C ASN A 175 -20.05 -8.08 4.70
N PRO A 176 -19.55 -8.24 3.45
CA PRO A 176 -19.19 -7.13 2.54
C PRO A 176 -20.37 -6.41 1.88
#